data_AF-A0A2G9UNV7-F1
#
_entry.id   AF-A0A2G9UNV7-F1
#
_cell.length_a   1.000
_cell.length_b   1.000
_cell.length_c   1.000
_cell.angle_alpha   90.00
_cell.angle_beta   90.00
_cell.angle_gamma   90.00
#
_symmetry.space_group_name_H-M   'P 1'
#
loop_
_entity.id
_entity.type
_entity.pdbx_description
1 polymer ?
#
loop_
_entity_poly.entity_id
_entity_poly.type
_entity_poly.pdbx_seq_one_letter_code
_entity_poly.pdbx_strand_id
1 'polypeptide(L)'
;MDSYSIKLQVFDLRWAYHEMMCRTRSASEAVMAQAAAVAGFAPGVENFPEMMADSGVDGMRSAFCTLAISFVKGWGPGYPSRSSVKDTPCWIEIQLHRPLQLLDYLLKHAPLSN
;
A
#
# COMPACT_ATOMS: atom_id res chain seq x y z
N MET A 1 -40.28 -7.13 -10.06
CA MET A 1 -39.33 -6.06 -9.69
C MET A 1 -37.94 -6.65 -9.81
N ASP A 2 -37.35 -6.50 -10.99
CA ASP A 2 -36.08 -7.13 -11.30
C ASP A 2 -34.97 -6.45 -10.50
N SER A 3 -34.40 -7.19 -9.55
CA SER A 3 -33.29 -6.73 -8.74
C SER A 3 -32.03 -6.72 -9.61
N TYR A 4 -31.69 -5.56 -10.17
CA TYR A 4 -30.41 -5.37 -10.85
C TYR A 4 -29.27 -5.56 -9.85
N SER A 5 -28.53 -6.67 -9.98
CA SER A 5 -27.33 -6.94 -9.19
C SER A 5 -26.12 -6.26 -9.84
N ILE A 6 -25.53 -5.29 -9.17
CA ILE A 6 -24.29 -4.65 -9.61
C ILE A 6 -23.13 -5.58 -9.29
N LYS A 7 -22.37 -5.98 -10.32
CA LYS A 7 -21.11 -6.74 -10.19
C LYS A 7 -19.95 -5.82 -10.57
N LEU A 8 -19.10 -5.54 -9.60
CA LEU A 8 -17.88 -4.75 -9.79
C LEU A 8 -16.67 -5.52 -9.26
N GLN A 9 -15.60 -5.58 -10.04
CA GLN A 9 -14.32 -6.08 -9.57
C GLN A 9 -13.58 -4.95 -8.83
N VAL A 10 -13.42 -5.10 -7.51
CA VAL A 10 -12.81 -4.09 -6.64
C VAL A 10 -11.33 -4.32 -6.36
N PHE A 11 -10.78 -5.48 -6.73
CA PHE A 11 -9.40 -5.85 -6.43
C PHE A 11 -8.80 -6.74 -7.54
N ASP A 12 -7.53 -6.51 -7.87
CA ASP A 12 -6.74 -7.34 -8.78
C ASP A 12 -5.45 -7.79 -8.10
N LEU A 13 -5.32 -9.10 -7.90
CA LEU A 13 -4.17 -9.69 -7.21
C LEU A 13 -2.87 -9.57 -8.00
N ARG A 14 -2.92 -9.63 -9.34
CA ARG A 14 -1.73 -9.58 -10.19
C ARG A 14 -1.16 -8.17 -10.18
N TRP A 15 -2.02 -7.17 -10.33
CA TRP A 15 -1.62 -5.77 -10.24
C TRP A 15 -1.07 -5.44 -8.86
N ALA A 16 -1.78 -5.84 -7.78
CA ALA A 16 -1.32 -5.61 -6.42
C ALA A 16 0.06 -6.24 -6.17
N TYR A 17 0.30 -7.47 -6.64
CA TYR A 17 1.60 -8.11 -6.50
C TYR A 17 2.73 -7.39 -7.27
N HIS A 18 2.46 -6.97 -8.51
CA HIS A 18 3.41 -6.20 -9.30
C HIS A 18 3.78 -4.88 -8.60
N GLU A 19 2.80 -4.16 -8.07
CA GLU A 19 3.02 -2.89 -7.38
C GLU A 19 3.79 -3.07 -6.06
N MET A 20 3.48 -4.13 -5.29
CA MET A 20 4.25 -4.47 -4.08
C MET A 20 5.73 -4.73 -4.39
N MET A 21 6.04 -5.38 -5.53
CA MET A 21 7.43 -5.57 -5.96
C MET A 21 8.12 -4.25 -6.30
N CYS A 22 7.44 -3.36 -7.03
CA CYS A 22 7.96 -2.04 -7.40
C CYS A 22 8.27 -1.18 -6.15
N ARG A 23 7.35 -1.13 -5.18
CA ARG A 23 7.56 -0.39 -3.92
C ARG A 23 8.69 -0.98 -3.08
N THR A 24 8.78 -2.31 -3.00
CA THR A 24 9.88 -2.98 -2.28
C THR A 24 11.24 -2.65 -2.91
N ARG A 25 11.32 -2.67 -4.24
CA ARG A 25 12.54 -2.32 -4.97
C ARG A 25 12.93 -0.86 -4.77
N SER A 26 11.99 0.07 -4.96
CA SER A 26 12.21 1.51 -4.75
C SER A 26 12.65 1.81 -3.32
N ALA A 27 12.00 1.19 -2.32
CA ALA A 27 12.42 1.32 -0.92
C ALA A 27 13.85 0.81 -0.70
N SER A 28 14.20 -0.34 -1.27
CA SER A 28 15.56 -0.86 -1.16
C SER A 28 16.60 0.06 -1.81
N GLU A 29 16.31 0.58 -3.00
CA GLU A 29 17.21 1.50 -3.71
C GLU A 29 17.38 2.82 -2.94
N ALA A 30 16.30 3.37 -2.40
CA ALA A 30 16.34 4.57 -1.56
C ALA A 30 17.15 4.35 -0.29
N VAL A 31 16.96 3.22 0.41
CA VAL A 31 17.73 2.87 1.61
C VAL A 31 19.22 2.68 1.29
N MET A 32 19.56 2.00 0.19
CA MET A 32 20.95 1.84 -0.23
C MET A 32 21.60 3.18 -0.58
N ALA A 33 20.89 4.06 -1.30
CA ALA A 33 21.39 5.39 -1.64
C ALA A 33 21.61 6.25 -0.40
N GLN A 34 20.69 6.20 0.56
CA GLN A 34 20.84 6.87 1.86
C GLN A 34 22.02 6.32 2.66
N ALA A 35 22.19 4.98 2.70
CA ALA A 35 23.31 4.35 3.39
C ALA A 35 24.67 4.75 2.77
N ALA A 36 24.77 4.76 1.43
CA ALA A 36 25.97 5.18 0.73
C ALA A 36 26.31 6.67 0.98
N ALA A 37 25.30 7.53 1.05
CA ALA A 37 25.46 8.93 1.36
C ALA A 37 25.97 9.16 2.80
N VAL A 38 25.39 8.46 3.78
CA VAL A 38 25.84 8.53 5.18
C VAL A 38 27.27 7.99 5.33
N ALA A 39 27.64 6.96 4.58
CA ALA A 39 28.99 6.38 4.59
C ALA A 39 30.04 7.24 3.84
N GLY A 40 29.64 8.37 3.23
CA GLY A 40 30.54 9.26 2.50
C GLY A 40 30.96 8.75 1.11
N PHE A 41 30.29 7.72 0.59
CA PHE A 41 30.56 7.14 -0.74
C PHE A 41 29.74 7.77 -1.87
N ALA A 42 28.93 8.80 -1.59
CA ALA A 42 28.08 9.46 -2.59
C ALA A 42 28.55 10.91 -2.89
N PRO A 43 29.55 11.11 -3.76
CA PRO A 43 29.95 12.44 -4.17
C PRO A 43 28.91 13.03 -5.14
N GLY A 44 28.29 14.16 -4.79
CA GLY A 44 27.51 14.97 -5.73
C GLY A 44 26.07 14.50 -6.02
N VAL A 45 25.42 13.77 -5.12
CA VAL A 45 24.00 13.42 -5.27
C VAL A 45 23.13 14.63 -4.91
N GLU A 46 22.72 15.40 -5.92
CA GLU A 46 21.78 16.52 -5.76
C GLU A 46 20.32 16.06 -5.66
N ASN A 47 20.01 14.84 -6.14
CA ASN A 47 18.68 14.24 -6.11
C ASN A 47 18.76 12.83 -5.53
N PHE A 48 18.27 12.65 -4.31
CA PHE A 48 18.14 11.33 -3.69
C PHE A 48 16.98 10.57 -4.35
N PRO A 49 17.11 9.25 -4.58
CA PRO A 49 15.96 8.43 -4.95
C PRO A 49 14.90 8.57 -3.86
N GLU A 50 13.77 9.18 -4.20
CA GLU A 50 12.68 9.36 -3.26
C GLU A 50 11.96 8.01 -3.08
N MET A 51 11.76 7.61 -1.82
CA MET A 51 10.99 6.41 -1.53
C MET A 51 9.54 6.66 -1.94
N MET A 52 8.97 5.76 -2.74
CA MET A 52 7.53 5.80 -3.06
C MET A 52 6.71 5.94 -1.77
N ALA A 53 5.68 6.78 -1.80
CA ALA A 53 4.76 6.91 -0.68
C ALA A 53 4.25 5.51 -0.28
N ASP A 54 4.12 5.28 1.03
CA ASP A 54 3.48 4.05 1.53
C ASP A 54 4.28 2.76 1.19
N SER A 55 5.61 2.88 1.00
CA SER A 55 6.53 1.73 0.83
C SER A 55 6.95 1.06 2.15
N GLY A 56 6.47 1.57 3.29
CA GLY A 56 6.61 0.89 4.57
C GLY A 56 5.72 -0.36 4.64
N VAL A 57 6.07 -1.29 5.54
CA VAL A 57 5.33 -2.55 5.75
C VAL A 57 3.84 -2.29 6.04
N ASP A 58 3.54 -1.37 6.95
CA ASP A 58 2.17 -1.03 7.32
C ASP A 58 1.41 -0.39 6.15
N GLY A 59 2.11 0.43 5.36
CA GLY A 59 1.57 1.04 4.17
C GLY A 59 1.15 0.02 3.11
N MET A 60 2.09 -0.86 2.74
CA MET A 60 1.80 -1.96 1.80
C MET A 60 0.69 -2.88 2.31
N ARG A 61 0.62 -3.16 3.61
CA ARG A 61 -0.47 -3.94 4.21
C ARG A 61 -1.81 -3.22 4.05
N SER A 62 -1.85 -1.93 4.36
CA SER A 62 -3.06 -1.10 4.24
C SER A 62 -3.54 -1.00 2.79
N ALA A 63 -2.63 -0.69 1.86
CA ALA A 63 -2.96 -0.45 0.46
C ALA A 63 -3.32 -1.71 -0.36
N PHE A 64 -2.66 -2.85 -0.10
CA PHE A 64 -2.79 -4.05 -0.95
C PHE A 64 -3.48 -5.23 -0.27
N CYS A 65 -3.57 -5.24 1.06
CA CYS A 65 -4.08 -6.39 1.80
C CYS A 65 -5.38 -6.10 2.55
N THR A 66 -5.90 -4.87 2.46
CA THR A 66 -7.08 -4.45 3.22
C THR A 66 -8.08 -3.75 2.30
N LEU A 67 -9.36 -4.05 2.49
CA LEU A 67 -10.47 -3.32 1.86
C LEU A 67 -11.38 -2.79 2.96
N ALA A 68 -11.79 -1.53 2.86
CA ALA A 68 -12.76 -0.92 3.75
C ALA A 68 -14.05 -0.61 2.99
N ILE A 69 -15.19 -1.06 3.51
CA ILE A 69 -16.51 -0.84 2.90
C ILE A 69 -17.41 -0.23 3.96
N SER A 70 -17.96 0.96 3.69
CA SER A 70 -19.01 1.54 4.52
C SER A 70 -20.39 1.21 3.96
N PHE A 71 -21.37 1.10 4.86
CA PHE A 71 -22.76 0.95 4.46
C PHE A 71 -23.49 2.28 4.63
N VAL A 72 -24.41 2.56 3.71
CA VAL A 72 -25.32 3.74 3.71
C VAL A 72 -24.64 5.10 3.48
N LYS A 73 -23.47 5.38 4.10
CA LYS A 73 -22.81 6.70 4.07
C LYS A 73 -21.37 6.59 3.57
N GLY A 74 -20.99 7.44 2.62
CA GLY A 74 -19.60 7.61 2.18
C GLY A 74 -18.78 8.54 3.06
N TRP A 75 -17.46 8.55 2.84
CA TRP A 75 -16.46 9.39 3.53
C TRP A 75 -15.45 9.97 2.53
N GLY A 76 -14.63 10.93 2.96
CA GLY A 76 -13.57 11.58 2.17
C GLY A 76 -13.77 13.09 1.99
N PRO A 77 -12.98 13.75 1.13
CA PRO A 77 -12.94 15.22 1.00
C PRO A 77 -14.28 15.90 0.67
N GLY A 78 -15.22 15.16 0.08
CA GLY A 78 -16.57 15.66 -0.21
C GLY A 78 -17.55 15.63 0.97
N TYR A 79 -17.13 15.14 2.14
CA TYR A 79 -17.99 14.99 3.32
C TYR A 79 -17.44 15.80 4.52
N PRO A 80 -18.08 16.92 4.91
CA PRO A 80 -17.53 17.86 5.89
C PRO A 80 -17.15 17.27 7.26
N SER A 81 -17.91 16.28 7.73
CA SER A 81 -17.70 15.62 9.04
C SER A 81 -17.24 14.17 8.95
N ARG A 82 -16.97 13.65 7.74
CA ARG A 82 -16.57 12.25 7.53
C ARG A 82 -15.30 12.19 6.70
N SER A 83 -14.17 12.43 7.36
CA SER A 83 -12.85 12.41 6.74
C SER A 83 -12.33 10.98 6.56
N SER A 84 -12.71 10.07 7.45
CA SER A 84 -12.29 8.67 7.49
C SER A 84 -13.49 7.73 7.44
N VAL A 85 -13.27 6.48 7.02
CA VAL A 85 -14.28 5.42 7.07
C VAL A 85 -14.77 5.18 8.50
N LYS A 86 -13.92 5.46 9.51
CA LYS A 86 -14.26 5.35 10.94
C LYS A 86 -15.35 6.32 11.38
N ASP A 87 -15.58 7.40 10.63
CA ASP A 87 -16.63 8.38 10.89
C ASP A 87 -17.99 7.93 10.34
N THR A 88 -18.06 6.76 9.69
CA THR A 88 -19.30 6.18 9.17
C THR A 88 -20.01 5.33 10.22
N PRO A 89 -21.35 5.29 10.25
CA PRO A 89 -22.12 4.64 11.32
C PRO A 89 -21.95 3.12 11.35
N CYS A 90 -21.66 2.50 10.21
CA CYS A 90 -21.39 1.08 10.08
C CYS A 90 -20.50 0.81 8.87
N TRP A 91 -19.44 0.04 9.08
CA TRP A 91 -18.46 -0.33 8.06
C TRP A 91 -17.83 -1.68 8.40
N ILE A 92 -17.21 -2.30 7.41
CA ILE A 92 -16.42 -3.51 7.56
C ILE A 92 -15.03 -3.30 7.00
N GLU A 93 -14.07 -3.94 7.64
CA GLU A 93 -12.71 -4.14 7.13
C GLU A 93 -12.58 -5.59 6.67
N ILE A 94 -12.06 -5.80 5.46
CA ILE A 94 -11.82 -7.12 4.90
C ILE A 94 -10.32 -7.25 4.70
N GLN A 95 -9.72 -8.23 5.37
CA GLN A 95 -8.32 -8.57 5.21
C GLN A 95 -8.17 -9.70 4.18
N LEU A 96 -7.37 -9.44 3.15
CA LEU A 96 -7.14 -10.35 2.05
C LEU A 96 -5.91 -11.22 2.36
N HIS A 97 -6.16 -12.50 2.67
CA HIS A 97 -5.10 -13.40 3.12
C HIS A 97 -4.05 -13.67 2.04
N ARG A 98 -4.46 -13.81 0.76
CA ARG A 98 -3.52 -14.13 -0.31
C ARG A 98 -2.54 -12.98 -0.62
N PRO A 99 -2.97 -11.73 -0.81
CA PRO A 99 -2.07 -10.58 -0.84
C PRO A 99 -1.13 -10.51 0.37
N LEU A 100 -1.65 -10.74 1.58
CA LEU A 100 -0.84 -10.69 2.81
C LEU A 100 0.28 -11.73 2.82
N GLN A 101 0.00 -12.96 2.36
CA GLN A 101 1.03 -14.00 2.19
C GLN A 101 2.09 -13.60 1.16
N LEU A 102 1.68 -12.97 0.06
CA LEU A 102 2.62 -12.50 -0.97
C LEU A 102 3.47 -11.35 -0.47
N LEU A 103 2.90 -10.44 0.32
CA LEU A 103 3.64 -9.37 0.98
C LEU A 103 4.68 -9.94 1.95
N ASP A 104 4.29 -10.88 2.81
CA ASP A 104 5.20 -11.59 3.72
C ASP A 104 6.36 -12.29 2.97
N TYR A 105 6.04 -12.94 1.85
CA TYR A 105 7.04 -13.53 0.98
C TYR A 105 8.02 -12.47 0.43
N LEU A 106 7.52 -11.35 -0.11
CA LEU A 106 8.37 -10.29 -0.64
C LEU A 106 9.28 -9.68 0.43
N LEU A 107 8.76 -9.46 1.64
CA LEU A 107 9.53 -8.89 2.75
C LEU A 107 10.66 -9.81 3.20
N LYS A 108 10.43 -11.12 3.23
CA LYS A 108 11.45 -12.13 3.58
C LYS A 108 12.55 -12.30 2.53
N HIS A 109 12.27 -11.93 1.28
CA HIS A 109 13.20 -12.06 0.17
C HIS A 109 13.73 -10.70 -0.32
N ALA A 110 13.43 -9.60 0.40
CA ALA A 110 13.94 -8.29 0.07
C ALA A 110 15.47 -8.26 0.28
N PRO A 111 16.24 -7.63 -0.64
CA PRO A 111 17.70 -7.70 -0.68
C PRO A 111 18.43 -7.05 0.51
N LEU A 112 17.71 -6.46 1.46
CA LEU A 112 18.25 -5.87 2.69
C LEU A 112 18.16 -6.80 3.92
N SER A 113 17.58 -8.00 3.77
CA SER A 113 17.26 -8.90 4.89
C SER A 113 18.27 -10.04 5.11
N ASN A 114 19.56 -9.79 4.86
CA ASN A 114 20.63 -10.74 5.18
C ASN A 114 21.74 -10.07 5.99
#